data_AF-A0A7S3EBK9-F1
#
_entry.id   AF-A0A7S3EBK9-F1
#
_cell.length_a   1.000
_cell.length_b   1.000
_cell.length_c   1.000
_cell.angle_alpha   90.00
_cell.angle_beta   90.00
_cell.angle_gamma   90.00
#
_symmetry.space_group_name_H-M   'P 1'
#
loop_
_entity.id
_entity.type
_entity.pdbx_description
1 polymer ?
#
loop_
_entity_poly.entity_id
_entity_poly.type
_entity_poly.pdbx_seq_one_letter_code
_entity_poly.pdbx_strand_id
1 'polypeptide(L)'
;EKPSWNGRGLKQDGRSVKQIIILWLENNTMEMDFTDVLARSQGLNASVLGRSQIPRLERQLDQIDQESRRVLSSKSGAAGVAGESAVRLLAEYGFETDKLERSLQSVALLDRLEPYESFDETNIDAFVRHEHEMLILGAMEENRERVLRESREADTLAMDSDWELKKKELLALKRPQAIVDEPPTEKSSSINFASPFRVAPQPRSASSSARRARVDVLYSEVVKSILQSRATPSTRRFKVAHEFEKITVEEKRGFQVEECFRVLKGIAHEDSNTPSLAEGIPPSTEMAITGVLRYLCGLFLERKLRGAIAAAPLVARRGGDPSILGDVRAYLNVIFERGIPHILEGGPTANGLPLWPQVYYLMRCGFPDAAADLAEQAKEVGRKNASRMDTGFY
;
A
#
# COMPACT_ATOMS: atom_id res chain seq x y z
N GLU A 1 40.85 44.94 4.74
CA GLU A 1 41.59 45.74 3.74
C GLU A 1 42.84 44.96 3.33
N LYS A 2 43.00 44.60 2.05
CA LYS A 2 44.15 43.81 1.56
C LYS A 2 45.30 44.76 1.19
N PRO A 3 46.54 44.58 1.70
CA PRO A 3 47.67 45.37 1.21
C PRO A 3 48.15 44.80 -0.13
N SER A 4 48.25 45.67 -1.14
CA SER A 4 48.78 45.34 -2.47
C SER A 4 50.31 45.31 -2.43
N TRP A 5 50.90 44.17 -2.81
CA TRP A 5 52.36 44.02 -2.91
C TRP A 5 52.79 44.22 -4.36
N ASN A 6 53.13 45.46 -4.72
CA ASN A 6 53.83 45.75 -5.96
C ASN A 6 55.34 45.52 -5.74
N GLY A 7 55.87 44.49 -6.40
CA GLY A 7 57.30 44.20 -6.42
C GLY A 7 58.08 45.30 -7.14
N ARG A 8 58.61 46.24 -6.38
CA ARG A 8 59.84 47.00 -6.65
C ARG A 8 60.11 47.93 -5.46
N GLY A 9 61.10 47.59 -4.64
CA GLY A 9 61.54 48.42 -3.53
C GLY A 9 62.02 47.61 -2.34
N LEU A 10 63.33 47.37 -2.30
CA LEU A 10 64.02 46.90 -1.11
C LEU A 10 63.75 47.84 0.08
N LYS A 11 63.52 47.23 1.25
CA LYS A 11 63.63 47.81 2.61
C LYS A 11 62.67 48.98 2.91
N GLN A 12 61.56 48.66 3.56
CA GLN A 12 61.02 49.52 4.61
C GLN A 12 61.10 48.77 5.95
N ASP A 13 61.68 49.45 6.95
CA ASP A 13 61.79 49.08 8.37
C ASP A 13 62.72 47.95 8.81
N GLY A 14 63.77 47.66 8.03
CA GLY A 14 64.96 46.96 8.55
C GLY A 14 64.79 45.48 8.89
N ARG A 15 63.59 44.91 8.71
CA ARG A 15 63.34 43.46 8.86
C ARG A 15 63.40 42.77 7.50
N SER A 16 64.04 41.62 7.44
CA SER A 16 64.08 40.80 6.22
C SER A 16 62.68 40.30 5.88
N VAL A 17 62.35 40.16 4.59
CA VAL A 17 61.12 39.51 4.11
C VAL A 17 60.95 38.13 4.75
N LYS A 18 62.06 37.41 4.99
CA LYS A 18 62.08 36.14 5.72
C LYS A 18 61.58 36.28 7.16
N GLN A 19 61.92 37.35 7.87
CA GLN A 19 61.47 37.59 9.24
C GLN A 19 60.00 38.01 9.31
N ILE A 20 59.51 38.76 8.30
CA ILE A 20 58.09 39.12 8.20
C ILE A 20 57.25 37.87 7.92
N ILE A 21 57.72 36.98 7.04
CA ILE A 21 57.05 35.71 6.73
C ILE A 21 57.07 34.77 7.93
N ILE A 22 58.18 34.69 8.69
CA ILE A 22 58.26 33.86 9.91
C ILE A 22 57.30 34.38 10.99
N LEU A 23 57.30 35.69 11.27
CA LEU A 23 56.36 36.27 12.24
C LEU A 23 54.89 36.15 11.81
N TRP A 24 54.63 36.21 10.49
CA TRP A 24 53.30 35.99 9.95
C TRP A 24 52.87 34.52 10.03
N LEU A 25 53.78 33.58 9.79
CA LEU A 25 53.54 32.14 9.93
C LEU A 25 53.35 31.75 11.41
N GLU A 26 54.16 32.26 12.33
CA GLU A 26 54.00 32.04 13.78
C GLU A 26 52.66 32.57 14.32
N ASN A 27 52.12 33.65 13.73
CA ASN A 27 50.79 34.17 14.09
C ASN A 27 49.62 33.49 13.34
N ASN A 28 49.87 32.80 12.22
CA ASN A 28 48.83 32.18 11.38
C ASN A 28 48.86 30.65 11.36
N THR A 29 49.70 30.00 12.17
CA THR A 29 49.43 28.62 12.58
C THR A 29 48.22 28.64 13.51
N MET A 30 47.03 28.81 12.94
CA MET A 30 45.82 28.26 13.54
C MET A 30 46.00 26.75 13.53
N GLU A 31 46.58 26.20 14.59
CA GLU A 31 46.19 24.85 15.03
C GLU A 31 44.67 24.86 15.05
N MET A 32 44.05 24.20 14.08
CA MET A 32 42.65 23.83 14.21
C MET A 32 42.59 22.89 15.39
N ASP A 33 42.28 23.45 16.56
CA ASP A 33 42.20 22.71 17.78
C ASP A 33 41.07 21.68 17.61
N PHE A 34 41.41 20.39 17.51
CA PHE A 34 40.44 19.33 17.28
C PHE A 34 39.38 19.30 18.39
N THR A 35 39.70 19.88 19.54
CA THR A 35 38.78 20.13 20.65
C THR A 35 37.68 21.13 20.30
N ASP A 36 37.98 22.17 19.52
CA ASP A 36 37.00 23.15 19.04
C ASP A 36 36.07 22.55 17.98
N VAL A 37 36.60 21.69 17.11
CA VAL A 37 35.79 20.95 16.13
C VAL A 37 34.87 19.96 16.83
N LEU A 38 35.39 19.25 17.84
CA LEU A 38 34.60 18.36 18.69
C LEU A 38 33.49 19.15 19.41
N ALA A 39 33.82 20.27 20.04
CA ALA A 39 32.86 21.12 20.75
C ALA A 39 31.78 21.68 19.81
N ARG A 40 32.15 22.10 18.59
CA ARG A 40 31.20 22.54 17.56
C ARG A 40 30.30 21.40 17.10
N SER A 41 30.85 20.19 16.90
CA SER A 41 30.07 19.00 16.51
C SER A 41 29.08 18.60 17.60
N GLN A 42 29.49 18.67 18.87
CA GLN A 42 28.64 18.39 20.02
C GLN A 42 27.55 19.45 20.18
N GLY A 43 27.87 20.73 19.97
CA GLY A 43 26.91 21.83 19.97
C GLY A 43 25.88 21.74 18.84
N LEU A 44 26.31 21.33 17.65
CA LEU A 44 25.41 21.05 16.51
C LEU A 44 24.51 19.85 16.81
N ASN A 45 25.08 18.77 17.36
CA ASN A 45 24.32 17.61 17.82
C ASN A 45 23.26 18.02 18.85
N ALA A 46 23.60 18.89 19.80
CA ALA A 46 22.65 19.39 20.79
C ALA A 46 21.52 20.24 20.15
N SER A 47 21.83 21.05 19.14
CA SER A 47 20.82 21.86 18.44
C SER A 47 19.81 21.03 17.64
N VAL A 48 20.22 19.85 17.16
CA VAL A 48 19.38 18.93 16.38
C VAL A 48 18.44 18.11 17.29
N LEU A 49 18.75 17.98 18.60
CA LEU A 49 17.92 17.28 19.60
C LEU A 49 16.52 17.89 19.80
N GLY A 50 16.28 19.14 19.38
CA GLY A 50 14.96 19.76 19.53
C GLY A 50 13.88 19.23 18.59
N ARG A 51 14.22 18.46 17.55
CA ARG A 51 13.28 18.13 16.45
C ARG A 51 12.99 16.64 16.20
N SER A 52 13.69 15.68 16.82
CA SER A 52 13.37 14.27 16.57
C SER A 52 13.56 13.38 17.80
N GLN A 53 12.48 12.71 18.21
CA GLN A 53 12.44 11.68 19.27
C GLN A 53 13.02 10.35 18.79
N ILE A 54 14.28 10.32 18.37
CA ILE A 54 14.96 9.08 18.03
C ILE A 54 16.23 8.97 18.90
N PRO A 55 16.38 7.93 19.75
CA PRO A 55 17.60 7.74 20.51
C PRO A 55 18.74 7.38 19.53
N ARG A 56 19.80 8.19 19.52
CA ARG A 56 20.96 7.97 18.65
C ARG A 56 22.09 7.28 19.41
N LEU A 57 22.65 6.25 18.79
CA LEU A 57 23.80 5.48 19.28
C LEU A 57 25.09 6.14 18.77
N GLU A 58 25.92 6.66 19.68
CA GLU A 58 27.31 6.99 19.37
C GLU A 58 28.10 5.68 19.28
N ARG A 59 28.49 5.29 18.07
CA ARG A 59 29.39 4.14 17.85
C ARG A 59 30.77 4.66 17.53
N GLN A 60 31.78 4.11 18.18
CA GLN A 60 33.17 4.38 17.84
C GLN A 60 33.50 3.77 16.47
N LEU A 61 34.52 4.30 15.79
CA LEU A 61 34.94 3.83 14.47
C LEU A 61 35.15 2.31 14.43
N ASP A 62 35.70 1.74 15.50
CA ASP A 62 35.90 0.28 15.62
C ASP A 62 34.58 -0.50 15.70
N GLN A 63 33.56 0.05 16.36
CA GLN A 63 32.22 -0.54 16.38
C GLN A 63 31.52 -0.39 15.03
N ILE A 64 31.77 0.70 14.31
CA ILE A 64 31.25 0.88 12.96
C ILE A 64 31.90 -0.11 11.99
N ASP A 65 33.22 -0.37 12.10
CA ASP A 65 33.91 -1.35 11.26
C ASP A 65 33.45 -2.78 11.54
N GLN A 66 33.23 -3.13 12.81
CA GLN A 66 32.69 -4.45 13.16
C GLN A 66 31.26 -4.64 12.65
N GLU A 67 30.42 -3.62 12.76
CA GLU A 67 29.04 -3.67 12.28
C GLU A 67 28.96 -3.59 10.75
N SER A 68 29.87 -2.88 10.09
CA SER A 68 29.97 -2.86 8.62
C SER A 68 30.32 -4.26 8.09
N ARG A 69 31.33 -4.92 8.69
CA ARG A 69 31.71 -6.31 8.37
C ARG A 69 30.59 -7.29 8.67
N ARG A 70 29.85 -7.07 9.75
CA ARG A 70 28.70 -7.89 10.12
C ARG A 70 27.57 -7.76 9.10
N VAL A 71 27.23 -6.55 8.66
CA VAL A 71 26.20 -6.30 7.63
C VAL A 71 26.63 -6.85 6.27
N LEU A 72 27.91 -6.74 5.92
CA LEU A 72 28.47 -7.35 4.70
C LEU A 72 28.33 -8.88 4.73
N SER A 73 28.61 -9.51 5.88
CA SER A 73 28.43 -10.95 6.07
C SER A 73 26.97 -11.38 6.09
N SER A 74 26.07 -10.59 6.68
CA SER A 74 24.66 -10.95 6.80
C SER A 74 23.92 -10.84 5.46
N LYS A 75 24.35 -9.94 4.59
CA LYS A 75 23.75 -9.76 3.25
C LYS A 75 24.20 -10.82 2.24
N SER A 76 25.37 -11.42 2.41
CA SER A 76 25.82 -12.54 1.56
C SER A 76 25.03 -13.84 1.79
N GLY A 77 24.40 -14.02 2.96
CA GLY A 77 23.64 -15.23 3.31
C GLY A 77 22.12 -15.08 3.25
N ALA A 78 21.58 -13.86 3.41
CA ALA A 78 20.13 -13.63 3.52
C ALA A 78 19.41 -13.36 2.19
N ALA A 79 20.15 -13.08 1.10
CA ALA A 79 19.56 -12.80 -0.21
C ALA A 79 18.95 -14.04 -0.91
N GLY A 80 19.38 -15.25 -0.53
CA GLY A 80 18.90 -16.49 -1.16
C GLY A 80 17.43 -16.82 -0.82
N VAL A 81 17.03 -16.68 0.45
CA VAL A 81 15.74 -17.22 0.93
C VAL A 81 14.56 -16.26 0.71
N ALA A 82 14.77 -14.95 0.84
CA ALA A 82 13.73 -13.96 0.55
C ALA A 82 13.55 -13.73 -0.96
N GLY A 83 14.66 -13.79 -1.72
CA GLY A 83 14.67 -13.68 -3.17
C GLY A 83 13.85 -14.77 -3.86
N GLU A 84 13.98 -16.03 -3.43
CA GLU A 84 13.27 -17.17 -4.02
C GLU A 84 11.74 -17.01 -3.95
N SER A 85 11.20 -16.49 -2.85
CA SER A 85 9.76 -16.27 -2.69
C SER A 85 9.22 -15.15 -3.58
N ALA A 86 9.95 -14.04 -3.71
CA ALA A 86 9.58 -12.93 -4.58
C ALA A 86 9.75 -13.30 -6.06
N VAL A 87 10.80 -14.04 -6.40
CA VAL A 87 11.06 -14.60 -7.73
C VAL A 87 9.93 -15.55 -8.14
N ARG A 88 9.49 -16.42 -7.23
CA ARG A 88 8.37 -17.33 -7.49
C ARG A 88 7.05 -16.59 -7.73
N LEU A 89 6.79 -15.51 -7.00
CA LEU A 89 5.60 -14.68 -7.19
C LEU A 89 5.65 -13.90 -8.52
N LEU A 90 6.82 -13.43 -8.95
CA LEU A 90 6.98 -12.72 -10.23
C LEU A 90 6.82 -13.66 -11.43
N ALA A 91 7.30 -14.90 -11.30
CA ALA A 91 7.08 -15.96 -12.29
C ALA A 91 5.58 -16.31 -12.44
N GLU A 92 4.81 -16.27 -11.35
CA GLU A 92 3.36 -16.51 -11.36
C GLU A 92 2.59 -15.44 -12.16
N TYR A 93 3.11 -14.21 -12.24
CA TYR A 93 2.57 -13.13 -13.06
C TYR A 93 3.09 -13.10 -14.50
N GLY A 94 3.85 -14.11 -14.92
CA GLY A 94 4.33 -14.27 -16.30
C GLY A 94 5.56 -13.45 -16.65
N PHE A 95 6.31 -12.95 -15.65
CA PHE A 95 7.59 -12.27 -15.89
C PHE A 95 8.73 -13.29 -15.93
N GLU A 96 9.59 -13.20 -16.96
CA GLU A 96 10.79 -14.03 -17.08
C GLU A 96 11.85 -13.60 -16.06
N THR A 97 11.82 -14.26 -14.90
CA THR A 97 12.67 -13.98 -13.75
C THR A 97 14.15 -14.04 -14.06
N ASP A 98 14.58 -14.99 -14.89
CA ASP A 98 15.99 -15.20 -15.22
C ASP A 98 16.57 -14.05 -16.06
N LYS A 99 15.73 -13.39 -16.88
CA LYS A 99 16.17 -12.21 -17.65
C LYS A 99 16.22 -10.98 -16.76
N LEU A 100 15.26 -10.84 -15.85
CA LEU A 100 15.22 -9.76 -14.89
C LEU A 100 16.37 -9.87 -13.88
N GLU A 101 16.68 -11.07 -13.39
CA GLU A 101 17.81 -11.29 -12.48
C GLU A 101 19.13 -10.97 -13.17
N ARG A 102 19.33 -11.36 -14.43
CA ARG A 102 20.53 -10.97 -15.19
C ARG A 102 20.61 -9.47 -15.42
N SER A 103 19.49 -8.78 -15.69
CA SER A 103 19.52 -7.32 -15.84
C SER A 103 19.75 -6.62 -14.50
N LEU A 104 19.17 -7.12 -13.42
CA LEU A 104 19.31 -6.57 -12.07
C LEU A 104 20.71 -6.83 -11.53
N GLN A 105 21.31 -7.99 -11.81
CA GLN A 105 22.72 -8.26 -11.56
C GLN A 105 23.62 -7.34 -12.40
N SER A 106 23.30 -7.07 -13.68
CA SER A 106 24.08 -6.09 -14.47
C SER A 106 23.96 -4.66 -13.94
N VAL A 107 22.80 -4.27 -13.40
CA VAL A 107 22.57 -2.94 -12.80
C VAL A 107 23.21 -2.85 -11.41
N ALA A 108 23.15 -3.92 -10.61
CA ALA A 108 23.80 -3.98 -9.30
C ALA A 108 25.33 -4.06 -9.39
N LEU A 109 25.89 -4.52 -10.52
CA LEU A 109 27.32 -4.45 -10.80
C LEU A 109 27.77 -3.05 -11.24
N LEU A 110 26.87 -2.24 -11.82
CA LEU A 110 27.13 -0.82 -12.13
C LEU A 110 27.09 0.07 -10.87
N ASP A 111 26.34 -0.35 -9.85
CA ASP A 111 26.24 0.35 -8.55
C ASP A 111 27.27 -0.18 -7.52
N ARG A 112 28.22 -1.02 -7.95
CA ARG A 112 29.46 -1.21 -7.20
C ARG A 112 30.20 0.12 -7.25
N LEU A 113 30.11 0.85 -6.16
CA LEU A 113 30.89 2.03 -5.81
C LEU A 113 32.39 1.69 -5.77
N GLU A 114 32.95 1.42 -6.94
CA GLU A 114 34.38 1.50 -7.21
C GLU A 114 34.59 2.88 -7.84
N PRO A 115 35.28 3.81 -7.15
CA PRO A 115 35.69 5.07 -7.76
C PRO A 115 36.39 4.76 -9.08
N TYR A 116 35.95 5.39 -10.18
CA TYR A 116 36.35 5.05 -11.54
C TYR A 116 37.87 5.10 -11.77
N GLU A 117 38.61 5.85 -10.95
CA GLU A 117 40.07 5.73 -10.82
C GLU A 117 40.46 5.99 -9.36
N SER A 118 41.33 5.16 -8.78
CA SER A 118 42.00 5.51 -7.51
C SER A 118 43.04 6.59 -7.79
N PHE A 119 42.85 7.80 -7.26
CA PHE A 119 43.82 8.88 -7.41
C PHE A 119 45.07 8.58 -6.58
N ASP A 120 46.23 8.51 -7.21
CA ASP A 120 47.50 8.73 -6.52
C ASP A 120 47.56 10.23 -6.15
N GLU A 121 47.72 10.55 -4.86
CA GLU A 121 47.61 11.90 -4.26
C GLU A 121 48.58 12.98 -4.81
N THR A 122 49.32 12.71 -5.88
CA THR A 122 50.35 13.60 -6.44
C THR A 122 50.16 14.00 -7.91
N ASN A 123 49.09 13.55 -8.59
CA ASN A 123 48.86 13.88 -10.01
C ASN A 123 47.75 14.92 -10.22
N ILE A 124 48.14 16.20 -10.25
CA ILE A 124 47.23 17.36 -10.40
C ILE A 124 46.47 17.30 -11.74
N ASP A 125 47.11 16.82 -12.83
CA ASP A 125 46.48 16.76 -14.15
C ASP A 125 45.39 15.68 -14.23
N ALA A 126 45.49 14.61 -13.44
CA ALA A 126 44.43 13.62 -13.29
C ALA A 126 43.25 14.19 -12.50
N PHE A 127 43.53 14.92 -11.41
CA PHE A 127 42.50 15.58 -10.61
C PHE A 127 41.70 16.60 -11.42
N VAL A 128 42.36 17.45 -12.21
CA VAL A 128 41.68 18.47 -13.04
C VAL A 128 40.81 17.81 -14.11
N ARG A 129 41.26 16.71 -14.73
CA ARG A 129 40.45 15.96 -15.70
C ARG A 129 39.23 15.33 -15.04
N HIS A 130 39.39 14.78 -13.83
CA HIS A 130 38.27 14.22 -13.08
C HIS A 130 37.24 15.29 -12.71
N GLU A 131 37.68 16.42 -12.14
CA GLU A 131 36.78 17.54 -11.83
C GLU A 131 36.07 18.06 -13.08
N HIS A 132 36.77 18.12 -14.21
CA HIS A 132 36.14 18.48 -15.49
C HIS A 132 35.05 17.50 -15.91
N GLU A 133 35.30 16.19 -15.84
CA GLU A 133 34.31 15.15 -16.14
C GLU A 133 33.14 15.17 -15.15
N MET A 134 33.41 15.39 -13.86
CA MET A 134 32.36 15.53 -12.84
C MET A 134 31.50 16.76 -13.08
N LEU A 135 32.10 17.89 -13.50
CA LEU A 135 31.36 19.08 -13.90
C LEU A 135 30.50 18.83 -15.14
N ILE A 136 31.02 18.09 -16.13
CA ILE A 136 30.24 17.71 -17.32
C ILE A 136 29.05 16.84 -16.92
N LEU A 137 29.27 15.80 -16.11
CA LEU A 137 28.20 14.93 -15.64
C LEU A 137 27.18 15.69 -14.78
N GLY A 138 27.65 16.59 -13.91
CA GLY A 138 26.79 17.46 -13.11
C GLY A 138 25.93 18.37 -13.99
N ALA A 139 26.52 18.99 -15.02
CA ALA A 139 25.78 19.81 -15.97
C ALA A 139 24.79 19.01 -16.82
N MET A 140 25.14 17.77 -17.19
CA MET A 140 24.22 16.87 -17.89
C MET A 140 23.03 16.49 -17.01
N GLU A 141 23.27 16.18 -15.75
CA GLU A 141 22.22 15.80 -14.81
C GLU A 141 21.30 16.97 -14.49
N GLU A 142 21.87 18.16 -14.25
CA GLU A 142 21.08 19.39 -14.07
C GLU A 142 20.23 19.70 -15.32
N ASN A 143 20.80 19.55 -16.52
CA ASN A 143 20.05 19.72 -17.76
C ASN A 143 18.93 18.69 -17.90
N ARG A 144 19.18 17.43 -17.53
CA ARG A 144 18.18 16.35 -17.56
C ARG A 144 17.02 16.65 -16.62
N GLU A 145 17.33 17.06 -15.38
CA GLU A 145 16.32 17.45 -14.39
C GLU A 145 15.52 18.68 -14.86
N ARG A 146 16.20 19.68 -15.42
CA ARG A 146 15.55 20.87 -15.98
C ARG A 146 14.59 20.51 -17.11
N VAL A 147 15.02 19.70 -18.07
CA VAL A 147 14.20 19.27 -19.21
C VAL A 147 13.00 18.44 -18.75
N LEU A 148 13.19 17.52 -17.80
CA LEU A 148 12.08 16.72 -17.27
C LEU A 148 11.05 17.58 -16.52
N ARG A 149 11.52 18.56 -15.76
CA ARG A 149 10.65 19.51 -15.08
C ARG A 149 9.86 20.34 -16.10
N GLU A 150 10.52 20.91 -17.11
CA GLU A 150 9.88 21.69 -18.17
C GLU A 150 8.88 20.87 -18.98
N SER A 151 9.20 19.61 -19.33
CA SER A 151 8.27 18.71 -20.01
C SER A 151 7.03 18.43 -19.17
N ARG A 152 7.19 18.16 -17.86
CA ARG A 152 6.06 17.91 -16.96
C ARG A 152 5.19 19.15 -16.81
N GLU A 153 5.79 20.32 -16.66
CA GLU A 153 5.07 21.59 -16.61
C GLU A 153 4.28 21.82 -17.91
N ALA A 154 4.91 21.61 -19.07
CA ALA A 154 4.25 21.71 -20.37
C ALA A 154 3.07 20.72 -20.51
N ASP A 155 3.24 19.48 -20.07
CA ASP A 155 2.18 18.46 -20.09
C ASP A 155 1.00 18.87 -19.20
N THR A 156 1.27 19.40 -17.99
CA THR A 156 0.20 19.86 -17.10
C THR A 156 -0.57 21.04 -17.69
N LEU A 157 0.12 22.00 -18.30
CA LEU A 157 -0.51 23.15 -18.95
C LEU A 157 -1.33 22.73 -20.18
N ALA A 158 -0.84 21.75 -20.94
CA ALA A 158 -1.58 21.20 -22.07
C ALA A 158 -2.87 20.51 -21.60
N MET A 159 -2.79 19.69 -20.55
CA MET A 159 -3.96 19.04 -19.94
C MET A 159 -4.99 20.04 -19.44
N ASP A 160 -4.56 21.13 -18.79
CA ASP A 160 -5.45 22.19 -18.32
C ASP A 160 -6.11 22.95 -19.47
N SER A 161 -5.36 23.21 -20.54
CA SER A 161 -5.90 23.85 -21.74
C SER A 161 -6.94 22.97 -22.45
N ASP A 162 -6.69 21.67 -22.57
CA ASP A 162 -7.61 20.68 -23.12
C ASP A 162 -8.87 20.56 -22.27
N TRP A 163 -8.72 20.64 -20.94
CA TRP A 163 -9.84 20.65 -20.02
C TRP A 163 -10.71 21.89 -20.20
N GLU A 164 -10.13 23.08 -20.29
CA GLU A 164 -10.89 24.32 -20.51
C GLU A 164 -11.58 24.33 -21.89
N LEU A 165 -10.97 23.75 -22.92
CA LEU A 165 -11.63 23.57 -24.23
C LEU A 165 -12.85 22.65 -24.13
N LYS A 166 -12.71 21.46 -23.52
CA LYS A 166 -13.83 20.53 -23.32
C LYS A 166 -14.91 21.11 -22.42
N LYS A 167 -14.53 21.87 -21.40
CA LYS A 167 -15.47 22.56 -20.51
C LYS A 167 -16.28 23.59 -21.29
N LYS A 168 -15.66 24.39 -22.16
CA LYS A 168 -16.37 25.33 -23.06
C LYS A 168 -17.30 24.59 -24.03
N GLU A 169 -16.86 23.47 -24.60
CA GLU A 169 -17.69 22.62 -25.46
C GLU A 169 -18.92 22.08 -24.71
N LEU A 170 -18.74 21.56 -23.50
CA LEU A 170 -19.82 21.05 -22.66
C LEU A 170 -20.80 22.16 -22.24
N LEU A 171 -20.30 23.38 -21.99
CA LEU A 171 -21.14 24.54 -21.68
C LEU A 171 -21.90 25.03 -22.92
N ALA A 172 -21.29 24.97 -24.11
CA ALA A 172 -21.97 25.26 -25.37
C ALA A 172 -23.09 24.23 -25.66
N LEU A 173 -22.86 22.96 -25.34
CA LEU A 173 -23.85 21.89 -25.50
C LEU A 173 -25.01 21.96 -24.47
N LYS A 174 -24.74 22.52 -23.28
CA LYS A 174 -25.76 22.72 -22.22
C LYS A 174 -26.50 24.06 -22.31
N ARG A 175 -26.08 24.99 -23.17
CA ARG A 175 -26.90 26.15 -23.50
C ARG A 175 -28.12 25.60 -24.26
N PRO A 176 -29.37 25.80 -23.82
CA PRO A 176 -30.52 25.40 -24.62
C PRO A 176 -30.42 26.14 -25.94
N GLN A 177 -30.10 25.39 -27.00
CA GLN A 177 -30.32 25.84 -28.36
C GLN A 177 -31.82 26.16 -28.41
N ALA A 178 -32.14 27.45 -28.41
CA ALA A 178 -33.43 27.88 -28.90
C ALA A 178 -33.56 27.27 -30.29
N ILE A 179 -34.57 26.44 -30.43
CA ILE A 179 -34.91 25.67 -31.62
C ILE A 179 -34.79 26.57 -32.85
N VAL A 180 -33.86 26.25 -33.74
CA VAL A 180 -33.93 26.60 -35.14
C VAL A 180 -33.64 25.31 -35.90
N ASP A 181 -34.69 24.77 -36.51
CA ASP A 181 -34.66 23.61 -37.40
C ASP A 181 -33.80 23.91 -38.64
N GLU A 182 -32.82 23.05 -38.93
CA GLU A 182 -32.28 22.93 -40.29
C GLU A 182 -31.84 21.46 -40.57
N PRO A 183 -32.22 20.86 -41.72
CA PRO A 183 -32.15 19.41 -41.95
C PRO A 183 -30.75 18.92 -42.37
N PRO A 184 -30.49 17.59 -42.37
CA PRO A 184 -29.13 17.05 -42.34
C PRO A 184 -28.55 16.96 -43.75
N THR A 185 -27.29 17.37 -43.91
CA THR A 185 -26.46 17.01 -45.06
C THR A 185 -25.15 16.36 -44.64
N GLU A 186 -24.76 15.40 -45.46
CA GLU A 186 -23.83 14.31 -45.22
C GLU A 186 -22.35 14.70 -45.25
N LYS A 187 -21.54 13.73 -44.78
CA LYS A 187 -20.12 13.43 -45.09
C LYS A 187 -19.07 14.29 -44.40
N SER A 188 -18.29 13.63 -43.54
CA SER A 188 -16.85 13.46 -43.82
C SER A 188 -16.26 12.30 -43.02
N SER A 189 -15.76 11.35 -43.80
CA SER A 189 -14.88 10.25 -43.45
C SER A 189 -13.50 10.73 -42.99
N SER A 190 -12.93 10.13 -41.94
CA SER A 190 -11.47 9.94 -41.88
C SER A 190 -11.07 8.77 -40.97
N ILE A 191 -10.79 7.66 -41.65
CA ILE A 191 -9.61 6.79 -41.52
C ILE A 191 -9.26 6.26 -40.11
N ASN A 192 -9.53 4.96 -39.95
CA ASN A 192 -8.97 4.09 -38.92
C ASN A 192 -7.45 3.96 -39.08
N PHE A 193 -6.67 4.29 -38.04
CA PHE A 193 -5.29 3.82 -37.86
C PHE A 193 -5.26 2.87 -36.66
N ALA A 194 -4.96 1.60 -36.91
CA ALA A 194 -5.02 0.51 -35.94
C ALA A 194 -3.72 0.38 -35.12
N SER A 195 -3.85 0.10 -33.82
CA SER A 195 -2.78 -0.40 -32.96
C SER A 195 -3.31 -1.61 -32.18
N PRO A 196 -2.56 -2.72 -32.07
CA PRO A 196 -3.08 -4.01 -31.60
C PRO A 196 -3.17 -4.14 -30.06
N PHE A 197 -3.00 -3.04 -29.30
CA PHE A 197 -2.98 -3.10 -27.82
C PHE A 197 -3.95 -2.16 -27.11
N ARG A 198 -4.96 -1.61 -27.80
CA ARG A 198 -6.09 -0.97 -27.10
C ARG A 198 -7.29 -1.90 -27.12
N VAL A 199 -7.76 -2.30 -25.94
CA VAL A 199 -9.17 -2.62 -25.75
C VAL A 199 -9.93 -1.38 -26.21
N ALA A 200 -10.48 -1.44 -27.42
CA ALA A 200 -11.33 -0.38 -27.94
C ALA A 200 -12.44 -0.12 -26.90
N PRO A 201 -12.78 1.14 -26.58
CA PRO A 201 -14.07 1.40 -25.98
C PRO A 201 -15.08 0.87 -26.99
N GLN A 202 -15.73 -0.26 -26.69
CA GLN A 202 -16.83 -0.70 -27.52
C GLN A 202 -17.79 0.47 -27.69
N PRO A 203 -18.36 0.68 -28.89
CA PRO A 203 -19.36 1.71 -29.09
C PRO A 203 -20.39 1.53 -27.97
N ARG A 204 -20.53 2.57 -27.12
CA ARG A 204 -21.53 2.61 -26.06
C ARG A 204 -22.87 2.42 -26.75
N SER A 205 -23.36 1.18 -26.74
CA SER A 205 -24.65 0.80 -27.30
C SER A 205 -25.70 1.80 -26.80
N ALA A 206 -26.68 2.17 -27.63
CA ALA A 206 -27.83 2.96 -27.20
C ALA A 206 -28.52 2.36 -25.95
N SER A 207 -28.32 1.06 -25.69
CA SER A 207 -28.71 0.40 -24.44
C SER A 207 -28.00 0.93 -23.19
N SER A 208 -26.73 1.35 -23.29
CA SER A 208 -25.92 1.86 -22.19
C SER A 208 -26.23 3.32 -21.82
N SER A 209 -26.72 4.13 -22.77
CA SER A 209 -27.23 5.47 -22.50
C SER A 209 -28.66 5.41 -21.94
N ALA A 210 -29.52 4.57 -22.50
CA ALA A 210 -30.87 4.33 -21.96
C ALA A 210 -30.84 3.75 -20.54
N ARG A 211 -29.93 2.81 -20.25
CA ARG A 211 -29.75 2.24 -18.90
C ARG A 211 -29.24 3.29 -17.91
N ARG A 212 -28.31 4.16 -18.31
CA ARG A 212 -27.85 5.27 -17.46
C ARG A 212 -28.99 6.24 -17.14
N ALA A 213 -29.77 6.64 -18.13
CA ALA A 213 -30.93 7.51 -17.91
C ALA A 213 -31.96 6.88 -16.97
N ARG A 214 -32.21 5.57 -17.05
CA ARG A 214 -33.09 4.85 -16.11
C ARG A 214 -32.52 4.85 -14.69
N VAL A 215 -31.25 4.49 -14.53
CA VAL A 215 -30.56 4.48 -13.22
C VAL A 215 -30.56 5.87 -12.58
N ASP A 216 -30.34 6.92 -13.38
CA ASP A 216 -30.35 8.31 -12.88
C ASP A 216 -31.73 8.71 -12.34
N VAL A 217 -32.81 8.27 -12.99
CA VAL A 217 -34.18 8.47 -12.49
C VAL A 217 -34.38 7.72 -11.17
N LEU A 218 -34.00 6.44 -11.09
CA LEU A 218 -34.14 5.62 -9.88
C LEU A 218 -33.33 6.20 -8.69
N TYR A 219 -32.10 6.63 -8.94
CA TYR A 219 -31.28 7.29 -7.91
C TYR A 219 -31.90 8.63 -7.48
N SER A 220 -32.46 9.41 -8.41
CA SER A 220 -33.16 10.65 -8.07
C SER A 220 -34.40 10.40 -7.21
N GLU A 221 -35.09 9.28 -7.39
CA GLU A 221 -36.25 8.88 -6.59
C GLU A 221 -35.84 8.53 -5.16
N VAL A 222 -34.76 7.77 -4.99
CA VAL A 222 -34.18 7.48 -3.65
C VAL A 222 -33.74 8.76 -2.94
N VAL A 223 -33.11 9.69 -3.65
CA VAL A 223 -32.71 10.97 -3.05
C VAL A 223 -33.94 11.78 -2.62
N LYS A 224 -35.03 11.76 -3.41
CA LYS A 224 -36.29 12.40 -3.03
C LYS A 224 -36.91 11.75 -1.78
N SER A 225 -36.91 10.42 -1.67
CA SER A 225 -37.45 9.74 -0.49
C SER A 225 -36.59 9.95 0.77
N ILE A 226 -35.27 10.08 0.61
CA ILE A 226 -34.37 10.53 1.70
C ILE A 226 -34.75 11.95 2.17
N LEU A 227 -34.97 12.87 1.23
CA LEU A 227 -35.34 14.25 1.59
C LEU A 227 -36.72 14.32 2.26
N GLN A 228 -37.69 13.55 1.78
CA GLN A 228 -39.03 13.46 2.36
C GLN A 228 -39.02 12.85 3.76
N SER A 229 -38.21 11.81 4.00
CA SER A 229 -38.04 11.20 5.33
C SER A 229 -37.29 12.08 6.32
N ARG A 230 -36.48 13.04 5.85
CA ARG A 230 -35.89 14.09 6.69
C ARG A 230 -36.87 15.22 6.99
N ALA A 231 -37.76 15.55 6.06
CA ALA A 231 -38.75 16.61 6.22
C ALA A 231 -39.90 16.22 7.15
N THR A 232 -40.30 14.94 7.12
CA THR A 232 -41.31 14.40 8.03
C THR A 232 -40.60 13.55 9.09
N PRO A 233 -40.57 13.95 10.37
CA PRO A 233 -39.94 13.18 11.44
C PRO A 233 -40.75 11.89 11.68
N SER A 234 -40.49 10.88 10.86
CA SER A 234 -41.08 9.56 10.98
C SER A 234 -40.29 8.73 11.98
N THR A 235 -40.97 7.90 12.77
CA THR A 235 -40.37 7.01 13.79
C THR A 235 -39.42 5.97 13.17
N ARG A 236 -39.49 5.74 11.85
CA ARG A 236 -38.70 4.74 11.14
C ARG A 236 -37.61 5.41 10.32
N ARG A 237 -36.35 5.16 10.68
CA ARG A 237 -35.19 5.64 9.91
C ARG A 237 -35.22 5.08 8.48
N PHE A 238 -34.94 5.94 7.52
CA PHE A 238 -34.78 5.56 6.12
C PHE A 238 -33.48 4.78 5.94
N LYS A 239 -33.56 3.57 5.37
CA LYS A 239 -32.41 2.68 5.15
C LYS A 239 -31.80 2.98 3.79
N VAL A 240 -30.83 3.90 3.76
CA VAL A 240 -30.24 4.42 2.51
C VAL A 240 -29.50 3.32 1.76
N ALA A 241 -28.65 2.58 2.46
CA ALA A 241 -27.82 1.55 1.82
C ALA A 241 -28.67 0.42 1.24
N HIS A 242 -29.77 0.05 1.91
CA HIS A 242 -30.69 -0.98 1.42
C HIS A 242 -31.41 -0.61 0.12
N GLU A 243 -31.89 0.63 -0.03
CA GLU A 243 -32.58 1.06 -1.26
C GLU A 243 -31.62 1.12 -2.45
N PHE A 244 -30.39 1.59 -2.24
CA PHE A 244 -29.36 1.57 -3.29
C PHE A 244 -28.91 0.16 -3.64
N GLU A 245 -28.79 -0.74 -2.65
CA GLU A 245 -28.52 -2.16 -2.87
C GLU A 245 -29.58 -2.78 -3.80
N LYS A 246 -30.87 -2.57 -3.49
CA LYS A 246 -31.98 -3.08 -4.30
C LYS A 246 -31.89 -2.64 -5.76
N ILE A 247 -31.66 -1.35 -6.01
CA ILE A 247 -31.52 -0.81 -7.38
C ILE A 247 -30.31 -1.44 -8.08
N THR A 248 -29.19 -1.63 -7.37
CA THR A 248 -28.00 -2.23 -7.97
C THR A 248 -28.18 -3.69 -8.37
N VAL A 249 -28.98 -4.45 -7.61
CA VAL A 249 -29.37 -5.83 -7.93
C VAL A 249 -30.30 -5.88 -9.13
N GLU A 250 -31.33 -5.03 -9.15
CA GLU A 250 -32.32 -4.95 -10.24
C GLU A 250 -31.67 -4.58 -11.58
N GLU A 251 -30.78 -3.60 -11.57
CA GLU A 251 -30.08 -3.10 -12.77
C GLU A 251 -28.79 -3.88 -13.10
N LYS A 252 -28.45 -4.91 -12.30
CA LYS A 252 -27.23 -5.75 -12.47
C LYS A 252 -25.98 -4.91 -12.73
N ARG A 253 -25.76 -3.86 -11.92
CA ARG A 253 -24.69 -2.86 -12.09
C ARG A 253 -23.27 -3.42 -11.90
N GLY A 254 -23.16 -4.68 -11.48
CA GLY A 254 -21.92 -5.39 -11.24
C GLY A 254 -21.80 -5.77 -9.76
N PHE A 255 -21.27 -6.96 -9.52
CA PHE A 255 -21.12 -7.54 -8.18
C PHE A 255 -20.39 -6.60 -7.23
N GLN A 256 -19.35 -5.89 -7.69
CA GLN A 256 -18.57 -4.98 -6.86
C GLN A 256 -19.40 -3.85 -6.23
N VAL A 257 -20.29 -3.23 -7.00
CA VAL A 257 -21.12 -2.11 -6.51
C VAL A 257 -22.14 -2.61 -5.49
N GLU A 258 -22.70 -3.79 -5.74
CA GLU A 258 -23.62 -4.46 -4.82
C GLU A 258 -22.93 -4.83 -3.50
N GLU A 259 -21.71 -5.37 -3.55
CA GLU A 259 -20.90 -5.64 -2.35
C GLU A 259 -20.63 -4.36 -1.56
N CYS A 260 -20.29 -3.25 -2.21
CA CYS A 260 -20.04 -1.98 -1.54
C CYS A 260 -21.25 -1.51 -0.73
N PHE A 261 -22.45 -1.56 -1.30
CA PHE A 261 -23.67 -1.17 -0.58
C PHE A 261 -24.01 -2.14 0.55
N ARG A 262 -23.75 -3.45 0.39
CA ARG A 262 -23.90 -4.42 1.47
C ARG A 262 -22.91 -4.22 2.63
N VAL A 263 -21.67 -3.80 2.35
CA VAL A 263 -20.71 -3.39 3.39
C VAL A 263 -21.22 -2.15 4.12
N LEU A 264 -21.66 -1.13 3.38
CA LEU A 264 -22.18 0.12 3.96
C LEU A 264 -23.41 -0.13 4.86
N LYS A 265 -24.27 -1.09 4.48
CA LYS A 265 -25.40 -1.53 5.29
C LYS A 265 -24.97 -2.10 6.65
N GLY A 266 -23.90 -2.90 6.65
CA GLY A 266 -23.30 -3.47 7.86
C GLY A 266 -22.64 -2.41 8.77
N ILE A 267 -21.99 -1.40 8.17
CA ILE A 267 -21.39 -0.26 8.90
C ILE A 267 -22.47 0.64 9.50
N ALA A 268 -23.54 0.92 8.74
CA ALA A 268 -24.63 1.79 9.16
C ALA A 268 -25.61 1.10 10.12
N HIS A 269 -25.42 -0.20 10.42
CA HIS A 269 -26.31 -1.00 11.25
C HIS A 269 -27.78 -1.00 10.77
N GLU A 270 -28.00 -0.83 9.45
CA GLU A 270 -29.34 -0.81 8.88
C GLU A 270 -30.03 -2.19 8.94
N ASP A 271 -29.25 -3.26 9.15
CA ASP A 271 -29.72 -4.65 9.30
C ASP A 271 -30.33 -4.94 10.67
N SER A 272 -29.88 -4.26 11.72
CA SER A 272 -30.43 -4.44 13.06
C SER A 272 -31.71 -3.65 13.20
N ASN A 273 -32.84 -4.32 13.45
CA ASN A 273 -34.12 -3.69 13.81
C ASN A 273 -34.07 -2.92 15.15
N THR A 274 -32.94 -2.92 15.83
CA THR A 274 -32.71 -2.09 17.02
C THR A 274 -32.60 -0.63 16.58
N PRO A 275 -33.48 0.27 17.05
CA PRO A 275 -33.29 1.70 16.84
C PRO A 275 -31.96 2.10 17.49
N SER A 276 -30.92 2.33 16.69
CA SER A 276 -29.63 2.77 17.22
C SER A 276 -29.82 4.08 17.96
N LEU A 277 -29.58 4.10 19.27
CA LEU A 277 -29.84 5.22 20.17
C LEU A 277 -28.90 6.44 19.95
N ALA A 278 -27.97 6.37 18.99
CA ALA A 278 -26.98 7.43 18.76
C ALA A 278 -27.37 8.26 17.53
N GLU A 279 -28.24 9.25 17.73
CA GLU A 279 -28.36 10.37 16.80
C GLU A 279 -27.13 11.28 16.93
N GLY A 280 -26.44 11.53 15.81
CA GLY A 280 -25.48 12.63 15.69
C GLY A 280 -24.02 12.31 16.02
N ILE A 281 -23.67 11.10 16.46
CA ILE A 281 -22.27 10.72 16.65
C ILE A 281 -21.78 10.09 15.35
N PRO A 282 -20.77 10.65 14.66
CA PRO A 282 -20.16 9.97 13.52
C PRO A 282 -19.69 8.59 13.97
N PRO A 283 -19.85 7.53 13.16
CA PRO A 283 -19.43 6.20 13.57
C PRO A 283 -17.97 6.28 13.98
N SER A 284 -17.68 6.00 15.25
CA SER A 284 -16.30 5.84 15.71
C SER A 284 -15.62 4.85 14.77
N THR A 285 -14.33 5.03 14.51
CA THR A 285 -13.54 4.11 13.68
C THR A 285 -13.72 2.67 14.14
N GLU A 286 -13.86 2.46 15.45
CA GLU A 286 -14.14 1.16 16.08
C GLU A 286 -15.52 0.59 15.70
N MET A 287 -16.56 1.41 15.62
CA MET A 287 -17.90 0.98 15.18
C MET A 287 -17.88 0.59 13.71
N ALA A 288 -17.16 1.36 12.88
CA ALA A 288 -16.98 1.05 11.47
C ALA A 288 -16.24 -0.28 11.28
N ILE A 289 -15.13 -0.49 11.99
CA ILE A 289 -14.36 -1.75 11.98
C ILE A 289 -15.25 -2.93 12.43
N THR A 290 -16.02 -2.75 13.51
CA THR A 290 -16.92 -3.79 14.03
C THR A 290 -18.02 -4.14 13.01
N GLY A 291 -18.59 -3.14 12.33
CA GLY A 291 -19.57 -3.33 11.27
C GLY A 291 -19.00 -4.09 10.07
N VAL A 292 -17.80 -3.72 9.63
CA VAL A 292 -17.09 -4.40 8.53
C VAL A 292 -16.76 -5.85 8.90
N LEU A 293 -16.23 -6.09 10.11
CA LEU A 293 -15.91 -7.43 10.57
C LEU A 293 -17.16 -8.32 10.64
N ARG A 294 -18.26 -7.82 11.20
CA ARG A 294 -19.54 -8.55 11.22
C ARG A 294 -19.99 -8.92 9.82
N TYR A 295 -19.89 -8.00 8.86
CA TYR A 295 -20.23 -8.27 7.47
C TYR A 295 -19.33 -9.35 6.84
N LEU A 296 -18.01 -9.26 7.01
CA LEU A 296 -17.07 -10.23 6.46
C LEU A 296 -17.22 -11.63 7.06
N CYS A 297 -17.58 -11.71 8.35
CA CYS A 297 -17.91 -12.94 9.05
C CYS A 297 -19.20 -13.56 8.49
N GLY A 298 -20.27 -12.76 8.36
CA GLY A 298 -21.54 -13.20 7.78
C GLY A 298 -21.41 -13.64 6.32
N LEU A 299 -20.62 -12.91 5.52
CA LEU A 299 -20.35 -13.25 4.12
C LEU A 299 -19.69 -14.62 4.00
N PHE A 300 -18.72 -14.92 4.85
CA PHE A 300 -18.07 -16.22 4.85
C PHE A 300 -19.03 -17.33 5.28
N LEU A 301 -19.80 -17.10 6.34
CA LEU A 301 -20.76 -18.06 6.86
C LEU A 301 -21.81 -18.46 5.81
N GLU A 302 -22.46 -17.47 5.19
CA GLU A 302 -23.58 -17.74 4.28
C GLU A 302 -23.09 -18.22 2.91
N ARG A 303 -22.16 -17.49 2.29
CA ARG A 303 -21.77 -17.80 0.90
C ARG A 303 -20.81 -18.96 0.78
N LYS A 304 -19.82 -19.03 1.68
CA LYS A 304 -18.74 -20.02 1.55
C LYS A 304 -19.05 -21.27 2.36
N LEU A 305 -19.35 -21.13 3.65
CA LEU A 305 -19.56 -22.26 4.54
C LEU A 305 -20.88 -22.96 4.23
N ARG A 306 -22.01 -22.28 4.35
CA ARG A 306 -23.34 -22.86 4.05
C ARG A 306 -23.52 -23.15 2.57
N GLY A 307 -22.96 -22.31 1.69
CA GLY A 307 -22.92 -22.58 0.25
C GLY A 307 -22.23 -23.91 -0.09
N ALA A 308 -21.07 -24.20 0.52
CA ALA A 308 -20.37 -25.47 0.29
C ALA A 308 -21.12 -26.69 0.88
N ILE A 309 -21.76 -26.54 2.05
CA ILE A 309 -22.59 -27.59 2.63
C ILE A 309 -23.80 -27.89 1.74
N ALA A 310 -24.44 -26.85 1.20
CA ALA A 310 -25.58 -26.99 0.28
C ALA A 310 -25.17 -27.64 -1.05
N ALA A 311 -23.93 -27.40 -1.52
CA ALA A 311 -23.40 -28.01 -2.73
C ALA A 311 -23.11 -29.52 -2.58
N ALA A 312 -22.71 -29.98 -1.40
CA ALA A 312 -22.33 -31.37 -1.13
C ALA A 312 -22.98 -31.94 0.15
N PRO A 313 -24.32 -32.11 0.19
CA PRO A 313 -25.03 -32.49 1.41
C PRO A 313 -24.69 -33.90 1.92
N LEU A 314 -24.43 -34.85 1.01
CA LEU A 314 -24.10 -36.23 1.34
C LEU A 314 -22.72 -36.35 2.03
N VAL A 315 -21.76 -35.55 1.59
CA VAL A 315 -20.40 -35.50 2.16
C VAL A 315 -20.38 -34.73 3.47
N ALA A 316 -21.13 -33.63 3.54
CA ALA A 316 -21.16 -32.75 4.70
C ALA A 316 -21.66 -33.45 5.97
N ARG A 317 -22.60 -34.40 5.86
CA ARG A 317 -23.13 -35.18 7.00
C ARG A 317 -23.53 -34.28 8.19
N ARG A 318 -24.19 -33.15 7.89
CA ARG A 318 -24.55 -32.12 8.87
C ARG A 318 -25.39 -32.65 10.05
N GLY A 319 -26.20 -33.68 9.83
CA GLY A 319 -27.08 -34.24 10.85
C GLY A 319 -28.31 -33.35 11.11
N GLY A 320 -28.90 -33.47 12.30
CA GLY A 320 -30.14 -32.79 12.69
C GLY A 320 -29.99 -31.64 13.69
N ASP A 321 -28.77 -31.28 14.08
CA ASP A 321 -28.52 -30.17 15.01
C ASP A 321 -28.27 -28.86 14.23
N PRO A 322 -29.11 -27.81 14.38
CA PRO A 322 -28.96 -26.53 13.68
C PRO A 322 -27.87 -25.61 14.28
N SER A 323 -26.92 -26.16 15.07
CA SER A 323 -25.86 -25.38 15.70
C SER A 323 -24.77 -24.91 14.72
N ILE A 324 -24.10 -23.80 15.05
CA ILE A 324 -22.96 -23.28 14.28
C ILE A 324 -21.78 -24.28 14.29
N LEU A 325 -21.62 -25.02 15.38
CA LEU A 325 -20.63 -26.09 15.49
C LEU A 325 -20.95 -27.23 14.53
N GLY A 326 -22.23 -27.60 14.40
CA GLY A 326 -22.70 -28.55 13.40
C GLY A 326 -22.39 -28.08 11.98
N ASP A 327 -22.66 -26.81 11.67
CA ASP A 327 -22.34 -26.20 10.37
C ASP A 327 -20.83 -26.26 10.07
N VAL A 328 -19.97 -25.87 11.02
CA VAL A 328 -18.50 -25.91 10.85
C VAL A 328 -17.99 -27.34 10.65
N ARG A 329 -18.48 -28.31 11.43
CA ARG A 329 -18.09 -29.72 11.25
C ARG A 329 -18.52 -30.25 9.89
N ALA A 330 -19.73 -29.91 9.48
CA ALA A 330 -20.24 -30.30 8.17
C ALA A 330 -19.37 -29.72 7.04
N TYR A 331 -18.95 -28.48 7.18
CA TYR A 331 -18.03 -27.85 6.23
C TYR A 331 -16.64 -28.49 6.21
N LEU A 332 -16.09 -28.85 7.37
CA LEU A 332 -14.81 -29.55 7.46
C LEU A 332 -14.86 -30.95 6.84
N ASN A 333 -15.97 -31.67 6.96
CA ASN A 333 -16.15 -32.95 6.27
C ASN A 333 -16.08 -32.80 4.75
N VAL A 334 -16.63 -31.71 4.20
CA VAL A 334 -16.52 -31.39 2.76
C VAL A 334 -15.08 -31.06 2.38
N ILE A 335 -14.37 -30.27 3.19
CA ILE A 335 -12.97 -29.91 2.90
C ILE A 335 -12.04 -31.13 2.98
N PHE A 336 -12.23 -31.98 3.98
CA PHE A 336 -11.40 -33.16 4.22
C PHE A 336 -11.91 -34.42 3.51
N GLU A 337 -12.77 -34.29 2.50
CA GLU A 337 -13.25 -35.42 1.70
C GLU A 337 -12.08 -36.25 1.12
N ARG A 338 -11.01 -35.58 0.70
CA ARG A 338 -9.80 -36.20 0.15
C ARG A 338 -8.79 -36.68 1.20
N GLY A 339 -9.13 -36.53 2.48
CA GLY A 339 -8.25 -36.82 3.62
C GLY A 339 -7.85 -35.56 4.39
N ILE A 340 -7.41 -35.79 5.62
CA ILE A 340 -6.86 -34.75 6.49
C ILE A 340 -5.43 -34.47 6.02
N PRO A 341 -5.04 -33.20 5.78
CA PRO A 341 -3.67 -32.85 5.43
C PRO A 341 -2.65 -33.35 6.47
N HIS A 342 -1.50 -33.86 6.04
CA HIS A 342 -0.43 -34.36 6.92
C HIS A 342 0.03 -33.37 8.02
N ILE A 343 -0.09 -32.07 7.77
CA ILE A 343 0.24 -31.01 8.75
C ILE A 343 -0.69 -31.05 9.98
N LEU A 344 -1.89 -31.58 9.82
CA LEU A 344 -2.89 -31.71 10.87
C LEU A 344 -2.92 -33.13 11.46
N GLU A 345 -2.16 -34.07 10.91
CA GLU A 345 -2.06 -35.44 11.43
C GLU A 345 -1.32 -35.44 12.78
N GLY A 346 -1.87 -36.17 13.76
CA GLY A 346 -1.32 -36.23 15.12
C GLY A 346 -1.71 -35.06 16.04
N GLY A 347 -2.46 -34.07 15.54
CA GLY A 347 -2.97 -32.97 16.36
C GLY A 347 -4.15 -33.38 17.28
N PRO A 348 -4.52 -32.53 18.26
CA PRO A 348 -5.68 -32.77 19.11
C PRO A 348 -6.95 -32.85 18.26
N THR A 349 -7.72 -33.92 18.45
CA THR A 349 -9.00 -34.14 17.76
C THR A 349 -10.16 -33.93 18.73
N ALA A 350 -11.23 -33.35 18.23
CA ALA A 350 -12.48 -33.18 18.96
C ALA A 350 -13.63 -33.65 18.04
N ASN A 351 -14.45 -34.59 18.53
CA ASN A 351 -15.57 -35.17 17.78
C ASN A 351 -15.16 -35.80 16.43
N GLY A 352 -13.99 -36.45 16.39
CA GLY A 352 -13.48 -37.14 15.20
C GLY A 352 -12.87 -36.22 14.13
N LEU A 353 -12.81 -34.91 14.37
CA LEU A 353 -12.19 -33.93 13.49
C LEU A 353 -11.04 -33.18 14.19
N PRO A 354 -10.06 -32.64 13.45
CA PRO A 354 -9.01 -31.80 14.04
C PRO A 354 -9.61 -30.59 14.78
N LEU A 355 -9.12 -30.31 15.99
CA LEU A 355 -9.65 -29.24 16.86
C LEU A 355 -9.38 -27.84 16.28
N TRP A 356 -8.15 -27.56 15.87
CA TRP A 356 -7.74 -26.22 15.44
C TRP A 356 -8.49 -25.71 14.21
N PRO A 357 -8.75 -26.51 13.16
CA PRO A 357 -9.64 -26.10 12.08
C PRO A 357 -11.05 -25.75 12.54
N GLN A 358 -11.61 -26.49 13.50
CA GLN A 358 -12.94 -26.16 14.06
C GLN A 358 -12.91 -24.79 14.75
N VAL A 359 -11.92 -24.55 15.62
CA VAL A 359 -11.73 -23.27 16.32
C VAL A 359 -11.54 -22.12 15.33
N TYR A 360 -10.67 -22.31 14.32
CA TYR A 360 -10.39 -21.31 13.31
C TYR A 360 -11.65 -20.91 12.53
N TYR A 361 -12.45 -21.88 12.07
CA TYR A 361 -13.65 -21.56 11.30
C TYR A 361 -14.76 -20.94 12.15
N LEU A 362 -14.87 -21.28 13.44
CA LEU A 362 -15.79 -20.59 14.36
C LEU A 362 -15.41 -19.11 14.54
N MET A 363 -14.12 -18.85 14.74
CA MET A 363 -13.59 -17.48 14.79
C MET A 363 -13.83 -16.74 13.47
N ARG A 364 -13.60 -17.40 12.34
CA ARG A 364 -13.79 -16.81 11.00
C ARG A 364 -15.26 -16.49 10.68
N CYS A 365 -16.19 -17.22 11.28
CA CYS A 365 -17.63 -16.97 11.18
C CYS A 365 -18.13 -15.91 12.17
N GLY A 366 -17.28 -15.40 13.07
CA GLY A 366 -17.63 -14.37 14.05
C GLY A 366 -18.25 -14.91 15.34
N PHE A 367 -17.98 -16.17 15.69
CA PHE A 367 -18.48 -16.80 16.92
C PHE A 367 -17.32 -17.20 17.85
N PRO A 368 -16.66 -16.23 18.51
CA PRO A 368 -15.54 -16.51 19.42
C PRO A 368 -15.98 -17.27 20.67
N ASP A 369 -17.18 -17.00 21.19
CA ASP A 369 -17.71 -17.66 22.40
C ASP A 369 -17.86 -19.17 22.16
N ALA A 370 -18.46 -19.55 21.03
CA ALA A 370 -18.59 -20.96 20.64
C ALA A 370 -17.22 -21.64 20.40
N ALA A 371 -16.22 -20.88 19.96
CA ALA A 371 -14.86 -21.38 19.81
C ALA A 371 -14.18 -21.63 21.16
N ALA A 372 -14.41 -20.73 22.13
CA ALA A 372 -13.94 -20.88 23.51
C ALA A 372 -14.58 -22.07 24.20
N ASP A 373 -15.91 -22.22 24.07
CA ASP A 373 -16.65 -23.38 24.61
C ASP A 373 -16.11 -24.70 24.05
N LEU A 374 -15.82 -24.76 22.75
CA LEU A 374 -15.24 -25.95 22.11
C LEU A 374 -13.84 -26.25 22.64
N ALA A 375 -13.01 -25.22 22.82
CA ALA A 375 -11.65 -25.38 23.36
C ALA A 375 -11.68 -25.86 24.82
N GLU A 376 -12.61 -25.35 25.63
CA GLU A 376 -12.80 -25.78 27.01
C GLU A 376 -13.31 -27.23 27.09
N GLN A 377 -14.27 -27.61 26.24
CA GLN A 377 -14.72 -29.00 26.12
C GLN A 377 -13.57 -29.93 25.74
N ALA A 378 -12.74 -29.54 24.77
CA ALA A 378 -11.57 -30.33 24.37
C ALA A 378 -10.54 -30.46 25.50
N LYS A 379 -10.33 -29.40 26.29
CA LYS A 379 -9.45 -29.41 27.47
C LYS A 379 -9.94 -30.38 28.54
N GLU A 380 -11.24 -30.39 28.86
CA GLU A 380 -11.78 -31.30 29.87
C GLU A 380 -11.74 -32.76 29.41
N VAL A 381 -11.97 -33.02 28.11
CA VAL A 381 -11.80 -34.36 27.52
C VAL A 381 -10.33 -34.80 27.60
N GLY A 382 -9.39 -33.93 27.27
CA GLY A 382 -7.95 -34.19 27.42
C GLY A 382 -7.56 -34.50 28.86
N ARG A 383 -8.08 -33.75 29.83
CA ARG A 383 -7.84 -33.97 31.27
C ARG A 383 -8.35 -35.34 31.73
N LYS A 384 -9.57 -35.73 31.31
CA LYS A 384 -10.15 -37.05 31.63
C LYS A 384 -9.35 -38.20 31.02
N ASN A 385 -8.85 -38.02 29.80
CA ASN A 385 -8.03 -39.03 29.13
C ASN A 385 -6.66 -39.18 29.80
N ALA A 386 -6.05 -38.08 30.24
CA ALA A 386 -4.80 -38.11 31.03
C ALA A 386 -5.01 -38.82 32.38
N SER A 387 -6.07 -38.48 33.13
CA SER A 387 -6.36 -39.16 34.40
C SER A 387 -6.65 -40.66 34.25
N ARG A 388 -7.21 -41.07 33.11
CA ARG A 388 -7.46 -42.49 32.80
C ARG A 388 -6.17 -43.25 32.51
N MET A 389 -5.20 -42.61 31.85
CA MET A 389 -3.87 -43.19 31.63
C MET A 389 -3.11 -43.37 32.95
N ASP A 390 -3.20 -42.41 33.87
CA ASP A 390 -2.55 -42.51 35.19
C ASP A 390 -3.16 -43.61 36.09
N THR A 391 -4.44 -43.95 35.91
CA THR A 391 -5.11 -45.03 36.66
C THR A 391 -5.03 -46.41 35.99
N GLY A 392 -4.43 -46.50 34.80
CA GLY A 392 -4.48 -47.68 33.92
C GLY A 392 -3.32 -48.67 34.01
N PHE A 393 -2.40 -48.49 34.96
CA PHE A 393 -1.36 -49.47 35.28
C PHE A 393 -1.44 -49.84 36.76
N TYR A 394 -2.19 -50.90 37.05
CA TYR A 394 -1.90 -51.90 38.08
C TYR A 394 -2.59 -53.21 37.73
#